data_AF-A0A8J2KEE3-F1
#
_entry.id   AF-A0A8J2KEE3-F1
#
_cell.length_a   1.000
_cell.length_b   1.000
_cell.length_c   1.000
_cell.angle_alpha   90.00
_cell.angle_beta   90.00
_cell.angle_gamma   90.00
#
_symmetry.space_group_name_H-M   'P 1'
#
loop_
_entity.id
_entity.type
_entity.pdbx_description
1 polymer ?
#
loop_
_entity_poly.entity_id
_entity_poly.type
_entity_poly.pdbx_seq_one_letter_code
_entity_poly.pdbx_strand_id
1 'polypeptide(L)' 'TSISVMTMQGDNTLYQKQLCSGKSHEIFRKFQGDEMLMTLMTGNVTAIRTYKKKTQ' A
#
# COMPACT_ATOMS: atom_id res chain seq x y z
N THR A 1 -14.20 3.21 15.19
CA THR A 1 -14.54 2.90 13.79
C THR A 1 -13.27 2.97 12.97
N SER A 2 -12.98 1.93 12.17
CA SER A 2 -11.89 1.95 11.20
C SER A 2 -12.50 2.14 9.81
N ILE A 3 -11.97 3.09 9.03
CA ILE A 3 -12.41 3.33 7.66
C ILE A 3 -11.23 3.04 6.75
N SER A 4 -11.43 2.20 5.72
CA SER A 4 -10.44 1.94 4.69
C SER A 4 -11.03 2.31 3.34
N VAL A 5 -10.32 3.16 2.59
CA VAL A 5 -10.64 3.49 1.20
C VAL A 5 -9.51 3.00 0.32
N MET A 6 -9.87 2.38 -0.80
CA MET A 6 -8.93 1.86 -1.79
C MET A 6 -9.23 2.49 -3.14
N THR A 7 -8.18 2.92 -3.84
CA THR A 7 -8.29 3.59 -5.14
C THR A 7 -7.19 3.05 -6.05
N MET A 8 -7.59 2.62 -7.25
CA MET A 8 -6.63 2.33 -8.32
C MET A 8 -6.15 3.66 -8.92
N GLN A 9 -4.83 3.86 -8.93
CA GLN A 9 -4.15 4.99 -9.54
C GLN A 9 -3.45 4.50 -10.80
N GLY A 10 -4.08 4.69 -11.96
CA GLY A 10 -3.65 4.06 -13.20
C GLY A 10 -3.76 2.53 -13.14
N ASP A 11 -2.96 1.85 -13.97
CA ASP A 11 -3.14 0.42 -14.22
C ASP A 11 -2.40 -0.50 -13.25
N ASN A 12 -1.39 0.03 -12.53
CA ASN A 12 -0.45 -0.80 -11.77
C ASN A 12 -0.20 -0.33 -10.34
N THR A 13 -0.96 0.66 -9.85
CA THR A 13 -0.80 1.18 -8.50
C THR A 13 -2.12 1.13 -7.74
N LEU A 14 -2.13 0.42 -6.62
CA LEU A 14 -3.23 0.44 -5.66
C LEU A 14 -2.84 1.33 -4.47
N TYR A 15 -3.57 2.44 -4.31
CA TYR A 15 -3.49 3.29 -3.13
C TYR A 15 -4.55 2.87 -2.11
N GLN A 16 -4.16 2.79 -0.86
CA GLN A 16 -5.04 2.49 0.26
C GLN A 16 -4.79 3.47 1.39
N LYS A 17 -5.86 4.14 1.84
CA LYS A 17 -5.85 5.01 3.02
C LYS A 17 -6.69 4.38 4.12
N GLN A 18 -6.09 4.18 5.29
CA GLN A 18 -6.75 3.67 6.48
C GLN A 18 -6.79 4.74 7.55
N LEU A 19 -7.97 4.99 8.11
CA LEU A 19 -8.17 5.84 9.28
C LEU A 19 -8.57 4.95 10.46
N CYS A 20 -7.68 4.82 11.44
CA CYS A 20 -7.91 4.04 12.65
C CYS A 20 -7.65 4.91 13.88
N SER A 21 -8.66 5.07 14.74
CA SER A 21 -8.54 5.83 15.99
C SER A 21 -7.90 7.21 15.83
N GLY A 22 -8.29 7.93 14.77
CA GLY A 22 -7.78 9.27 14.44
C GLY A 22 -6.40 9.30 13.77
N LYS A 23 -5.74 8.15 13.56
CA LYS A 23 -4.46 8.05 12.86
C LYS A 23 -4.67 7.61 11.42
N SER A 24 -4.01 8.30 10.49
CA SER A 24 -3.99 7.96 9.07
C SER A 24 -2.78 7.09 8.75
N HIS A 25 -3.02 6.02 8.02
CA HIS A 25 -2.00 5.15 7.43
C HIS A 25 -2.21 5.12 5.93
N GLU A 26 -1.12 5.23 5.18
CA GLU A 26 -1.15 5.22 3.71
C GLU A 26 -0.33 4.06 3.20
N ILE A 27 -0.91 3.28 2.29
CA ILE A 27 -0.28 2.11 1.71
C ILE A 27 -0.34 2.26 0.19
N PHE A 28 0.81 2.22 -0.45
CA PHE A 28 0.95 2.17 -1.90
C PHE A 28 1.45 0.80 -2.29
N ARG A 29 0.78 0.14 -3.24
CA ARG A 29 1.25 -1.10 -3.85
C ARG A 29 1.45 -0.85 -5.34
N LYS A 30 2.70 -0.91 -5.80
CA LYS A 30 3.05 -0.77 -7.22
C LYS A 30 3.49 -2.11 -7.77
N PHE A 31 2.78 -2.59 -8.78
CA PHE A 31 3.04 -3.86 -9.47
C PHE A 31 3.97 -3.63 -10.66
N GLN A 32 5.06 -4.39 -10.74
CA GLN A 32 6.08 -4.29 -11.77
C GLN A 32 6.56 -5.69 -12.15
N GLY A 33 5.98 -6.24 -13.23
CA GLY A 33 6.28 -7.62 -13.65
C GLY A 33 5.90 -8.62 -12.55
N ASP A 34 6.88 -9.43 -12.15
CA ASP A 34 6.71 -10.44 -11.08
C ASP A 34 7.01 -9.90 -9.67
N GLU A 35 7.16 -8.58 -9.51
CA GLU A 35 7.39 -7.96 -8.21
C GLU A 35 6.27 -6.97 -7.85
N MET A 36 6.01 -6.83 -6.56
CA MET A 36 5.20 -5.77 -5.99
C MET A 36 6.02 -5.02 -4.94
N LEU A 37 6.19 -3.72 -5.16
CA LEU A 37 6.74 -2.79 -4.18
C LEU A 37 5.61 -2.22 -3.33
N MET A 38 5.67 -2.41 -2.02
CA MET A 38 4.75 -1.84 -1.06
C MET A 38 5.44 -0.76 -0.23
N THR A 39 4.89 0.45 -0.23
CA THR A 39 5.30 1.55 0.64
C THR A 39 4.18 1.82 1.65
N LEU A 40 4.49 1.71 2.94
CA LEU A 40 3.61 2.05 4.05
C LEU A 40 4.13 3.31 4.73
N MET A 41 3.27 4.30 4.92
CA MET A 41 3.56 5.52 5.65
C MET A 41 2.60 5.68 6.83
N THR A 42 3.15 6.05 7.98
CA THR A 42 2.40 6.37 9.21
C THR A 42 3.05 7.56 9.88
N GLY A 43 2.45 8.73 9.73
CA GLY A 43 3.12 9.99 10.10
C GLY A 43 4.45 10.12 9.35
N ASN A 44 5.54 10.30 10.10
CA ASN A 44 6.89 10.45 9.52
C ASN A 44 7.65 9.12 9.36
N VAL A 45 7.03 8.00 9.73
CA VAL A 45 7.65 6.67 9.61
C VAL A 45 7.26 6.06 8.28
N THR A 46 8.26 5.63 7.52
CA THR A 46 8.09 4.92 6.26
C THR A 46 8.68 3.53 6.35
N ALA A 47 7.91 2.54 5.88
CA ALA A 47 8.37 1.16 5.71
C ALA A 47 8.19 0.75 4.25
N ILE A 48 9.18 0.03 3.72
CA ILE A 48 9.16 -0.49 2.35
C ILE A 48 9.28 -2.01 2.41
N ARG A 49 8.42 -2.71 1.67
CA ARG A 49 8.48 -4.16 1.49
C ARG A 49 8.42 -4.50 0.02
N THR A 50 9.24 -5.44 -0.41
CA THR A 50 9.21 -5.98 -1.77
C THR A 50 8.74 -7.42 -1.71
N TYR A 51 7.76 -7.75 -2.56
CA TYR A 51 7.21 -9.08 -2.66
C TYR A 51 7.46 -9.59 -4.08
N LYS A 52 7.91 -10.84 -4.19
CA LYS A 52 8.01 -11.52 -5.49
C LYS A 52 6.83 -12.46 -5.65
N LYS A 53 6.30 -12.53 -6.86
CA LYS A 53 5.32 -13.54 -7.25
C LYS A 53 5.93 -14.90 -7.00
N LYS A 54 5.21 -15.73 -6.24
CA LYS A 54 5.65 -17.10 -6.01
C LYS A 54 5.43 -17.89 -7.30
N THR A 55 6.49 -18.36 -7.93
CA THR A 55 6.43 -19.41 -8.95
C THR A 55 6.12 -20.73 -8.25
N GLN A 56 5.05 -21.41 -8.68
CA GLN A 56 4.72 -22.78 -8.24
C GLN A 56 5.61 -23.78 -8.96
#